data_AF-A0A562THX5-F1
#
_entry.id   AF-A0A562THX5-F1
#
_cell.length_a   1.000
_cell.length_b   1.000
_cell.length_c   1.000
_cell.angle_alpha   90.00
_cell.angle_beta   90.00
_cell.angle_gamma   90.00
#
_symmetry.space_group_name_H-M   'P 1'
#
loop_
_entity.id
_entity.type
_entity.pdbx_description
1 polymer ?
#
loop_
_entity_poly.entity_id
_entity_poly.type
_entity_poly.pdbx_seq_one_letter_code
_entity_poly.pdbx_strand_id
1 'polypeptide(L)'
;MHWHSAYAEIPFEVAMGTDHAYHLLLAAQANERALMRGFTTVRDAGGNVDSLKAMTDLGVYNGPRIFPSGPAIGQTSGHVDFRPATAVPAEPGRILSHQLQRIPRRWRRAQRPAATRSPRQSFCWSRK
;
A
#
# COMPACT_ATOMS: atom_id res chain seq x y z
N MET A 1 -16.08 9.84 -1.30
CA MET A 1 -15.61 9.39 0.04
C MET A 1 -14.23 8.79 -0.11
N HIS A 2 -13.24 9.30 0.63
CA HIS A 2 -11.82 8.96 0.56
C HIS A 2 -11.23 9.13 1.97
N TRP A 3 -10.70 8.06 2.56
CA TRP A 3 -10.05 8.08 3.87
C TRP A 3 -8.89 7.09 3.88
N HIS A 4 -7.88 7.34 4.71
CA HIS A 4 -6.80 6.37 4.94
C HIS A 4 -6.81 6.01 6.43
N SER A 5 -7.55 4.98 6.80
CA SER A 5 -7.77 4.61 8.19
C SER A 5 -6.46 4.32 8.93
N ALA A 6 -5.51 3.65 8.28
CA ALA A 6 -4.20 3.35 8.86
C ALA A 6 -3.25 4.56 8.97
N TYR A 7 -3.44 5.58 8.12
CA TYR A 7 -2.44 6.62 7.90
C TYR A 7 -2.94 8.05 8.14
N ALA A 8 -4.19 8.22 8.57
CA ALA A 8 -4.86 9.52 8.68
C ALA A 8 -4.11 10.54 9.57
N GLU A 9 -3.38 10.07 10.57
CA GLU A 9 -2.67 10.91 11.55
C GLU A 9 -1.18 10.56 11.67
N ILE A 10 -0.65 9.72 10.78
CA ILE A 10 0.76 9.31 10.81
C ILE A 10 1.49 10.09 9.71
N PRO A 11 2.52 10.89 10.04
CA PRO A 11 3.39 11.49 9.04
C PRO A 11 3.99 10.42 8.14
N PHE A 12 4.08 10.71 6.83
CA PHE A 12 4.50 9.72 5.85
C PHE A 12 5.90 9.15 6.16
N GLU A 13 6.82 9.99 6.63
CA GLU A 13 8.18 9.62 7.01
C GLU A 13 8.19 8.58 8.16
N VAL A 14 7.30 8.73 9.13
CA VAL A 14 7.14 7.80 10.25
C VAL A 14 6.49 6.51 9.76
N ALA A 15 5.48 6.61 8.90
CA ALA A 15 4.78 5.45 8.34
C ALA A 15 5.71 4.52 7.55
N MET A 16 6.72 5.05 6.86
CA MET A 16 7.67 4.24 6.10
C MET A 16 8.74 3.54 6.94
N GLY A 17 8.96 4.00 8.18
CA GLY A 17 9.98 3.45 9.09
C GLY A 17 9.44 2.57 10.22
N THR A 18 8.12 2.47 10.36
CA THR A 18 7.47 1.74 11.47
C THR A 18 6.77 0.49 10.97
N ASP A 19 6.53 -0.45 11.88
CA ASP A 19 5.88 -1.70 11.54
C ASP A 19 4.35 -1.56 11.45
N HIS A 20 3.72 -2.61 10.93
CA HIS A 20 2.28 -2.61 10.70
C HIS A 20 1.44 -2.46 11.97
N ALA A 21 1.86 -3.05 13.09
CA ALA A 21 1.14 -2.96 14.35
C ALA A 21 1.15 -1.53 14.89
N TYR A 22 2.28 -0.82 14.74
CA TYR A 22 2.38 0.60 15.07
C TYR A 22 1.30 1.42 14.35
N HIS A 23 1.12 1.19 13.04
CA HIS A 23 0.08 1.89 12.26
C HIS A 23 -1.32 1.62 12.81
N LEU A 24 -1.64 0.36 13.11
CA LEU A 24 -2.98 -0.03 13.57
C LEU A 24 -3.33 0.51 14.96
N LEU A 25 -2.35 0.57 15.87
CA LEU A 25 -2.56 1.11 17.22
C LEU A 25 -2.88 2.61 17.18
N LEU A 26 -2.14 3.39 16.39
CA LEU A 26 -2.46 4.81 16.20
C LEU A 26 -3.75 5.01 15.40
N ALA A 27 -4.00 4.15 14.41
CA ALA A 27 -5.21 4.19 13.62
C ALA A 27 -6.47 4.01 14.47
N ALA A 28 -6.46 3.13 15.49
CA ALA A 28 -7.60 2.97 16.39
C ALA A 28 -8.00 4.31 17.03
N GLN A 29 -7.02 5.07 17.55
CA GLN A 29 -7.27 6.39 18.13
C GLN A 29 -7.73 7.41 17.08
N ALA A 30 -7.11 7.44 15.90
CA ALA A 30 -7.46 8.36 14.82
C ALA A 30 -8.90 8.13 14.31
N ASN A 31 -9.32 6.86 14.21
CA ASN A 31 -10.66 6.48 13.77
C ASN A 31 -11.71 6.77 14.86
N GLU A 32 -11.38 6.62 16.15
CA GLU A 32 -12.23 7.11 17.23
C GLU A 32 -12.43 8.63 17.14
N ARG A 33 -11.36 9.42 16.94
CA ARG A 33 -11.49 10.87 16.73
C ARG A 33 -12.35 11.20 15.50
N ALA A 34 -12.26 10.42 14.42
CA ALA A 34 -13.13 10.58 13.27
C ALA A 34 -14.61 10.33 13.63
N LEU A 35 -14.89 9.32 14.45
CA LEU A 35 -16.23 9.07 14.97
C LEU A 35 -16.73 10.24 15.82
N MET A 36 -15.88 10.79 16.70
CA MET A 36 -16.23 11.94 17.54
C MET A 36 -16.46 13.23 16.73
N ARG A 37 -15.96 13.31 15.50
CA ARG A 37 -16.29 14.37 14.52
C ARG A 37 -17.58 14.10 13.75
N GLY A 38 -18.29 13.00 14.02
CA GLY A 38 -19.57 12.64 13.42
C GLY A 38 -19.47 11.70 12.20
N PHE A 39 -18.28 11.27 11.81
CA PHE A 39 -18.13 10.29 10.72
C PHE A 39 -18.43 8.90 11.26
N THR A 40 -19.58 8.33 10.88
CA THR A 40 -20.02 7.00 11.33
C THR A 40 -19.61 5.87 10.37
N THR A 41 -19.14 6.21 9.18
CA THR A 41 -18.70 5.26 8.15
C THR A 41 -17.61 5.90 7.29
N VAL A 42 -16.59 5.13 6.94
CA VAL A 42 -15.48 5.56 6.08
C VAL A 42 -15.16 4.51 5.01
N ARG A 43 -14.68 4.98 3.87
CA ARG A 43 -14.08 4.14 2.81
C ARG A 43 -12.57 4.30 2.85
N ASP A 44 -11.88 3.26 3.29
CA ASP A 44 -10.42 3.23 3.28
C ASP A 44 -9.93 3.04 1.84
N ALA A 45 -9.12 3.99 1.35
CA ALA A 45 -8.68 4.10 -0.04
C ALA A 45 -7.33 3.41 -0.29
N GLY A 46 -6.72 2.79 0.72
CA GLY A 46 -5.42 2.16 0.59
C GLY A 46 -4.78 1.99 1.95
N GLY A 47 -4.60 0.73 2.33
CA GLY A 47 -4.05 0.32 3.62
C GLY A 47 -4.34 -1.15 3.91
N ASN A 48 -3.71 -1.68 4.94
CA ASN A 48 -4.05 -3.00 5.47
C ASN A 48 -4.83 -2.79 6.77
N VAL A 49 -6.15 -2.62 6.69
CA VAL A 49 -6.98 -2.24 7.86
C VAL A 49 -7.99 -3.33 8.24
N ASP A 50 -7.77 -4.56 7.78
CA ASP A 50 -8.69 -5.67 8.05
C ASP A 50 -8.82 -5.96 9.55
N SER A 51 -7.69 -5.95 10.28
CA SER A 51 -7.69 -6.12 11.73
C SER A 51 -8.40 -4.97 12.45
N LEU A 52 -8.16 -3.72 12.03
CA LEU A 52 -8.83 -2.55 12.61
C LEU A 52 -10.34 -2.63 12.38
N LYS A 53 -10.75 -2.93 11.14
CA LYS A 53 -12.15 -3.16 10.80
C LYS A 53 -12.78 -4.23 11.68
N ALA A 54 -12.16 -5.39 11.78
CA ALA A 54 -12.70 -6.52 12.55
C ALA A 54 -12.88 -6.15 14.02
N MET A 55 -11.89 -5.47 14.62
CA MET A 55 -11.96 -5.05 16.02
C MET A 55 -13.00 -3.94 16.25
N THR A 56 -13.18 -3.01 15.31
CA THR A 56 -14.25 -2.02 15.35
C THR A 56 -15.63 -2.68 15.19
N ASP A 57 -15.77 -3.65 14.27
CA ASP A 57 -17.02 -4.39 14.07
C ASP A 57 -17.39 -5.25 15.30
N LEU A 58 -16.38 -5.73 16.05
CA LEU A 58 -16.56 -6.40 17.34
C LEU A 58 -16.86 -5.45 18.51
N GLY A 59 -16.76 -4.14 18.31
CA GLY A 59 -16.92 -3.13 19.36
C GLY A 59 -15.76 -3.03 20.36
N VAL A 60 -14.60 -3.61 20.04
CA VAL A 60 -13.38 -3.50 20.88
C VAL A 60 -12.80 -2.09 20.81
N TYR A 61 -12.84 -1.46 19.63
CA TYR A 61 -12.43 -0.08 19.42
C TYR A 61 -13.59 0.75 18.88
N ASN A 62 -13.75 1.95 19.43
CA ASN A 62 -14.70 2.93 18.91
C ASN A 62 -14.19 3.49 17.57
N GLY A 63 -15.03 3.49 16.54
CA GLY A 63 -14.69 4.06 15.26
C GLY A 63 -15.83 3.98 14.25
N PRO A 64 -15.74 4.68 13.11
CA PRO A 64 -16.64 4.49 11.99
C PRO A 64 -16.60 3.07 11.46
N ARG A 65 -17.72 2.60 10.88
CA ARG A 65 -17.72 1.40 10.05
C ARG A 65 -16.74 1.57 8.88
N ILE A 66 -15.83 0.61 8.71
CA ILE A 66 -14.78 0.67 7.67
C ILE A 66 -15.18 -0.20 6.48
N PHE A 67 -15.08 0.39 5.27
CA PHE A 67 -15.08 -0.32 3.98
C PHE A 67 -13.65 -0.33 3.40
N PRO A 68 -12.90 -1.44 3.54
CA PRO A 68 -11.51 -1.52 3.14
C PRO A 68 -11.38 -1.76 1.64
N SER A 69 -10.47 -1.03 0.99
CA SER A 69 -10.03 -1.33 -0.38
C SER A 69 -8.83 -2.29 -0.40
N GLY A 70 -8.20 -2.54 0.75
CA GLY A 70 -6.98 -3.31 0.87
C GLY A 70 -5.74 -2.52 0.38
N PRO A 71 -4.63 -3.22 0.09
CA PRO A 71 -3.41 -2.59 -0.41
C PRO A 71 -3.66 -1.80 -1.69
N ALA A 72 -3.14 -0.57 -1.74
CA ALA A 72 -3.27 0.26 -2.93
C ALA A 72 -2.44 -0.32 -4.09
N ILE A 73 -3.04 -0.38 -5.28
CA ILE A 73 -2.40 -0.87 -6.50
C ILE A 73 -1.92 0.31 -7.32
N GLY A 74 -0.67 0.25 -7.80
CA GLY A 74 -0.16 1.25 -8.73
C GLY A 74 1.04 0.77 -9.54
N GLN A 75 1.36 1.56 -10.55
CA GLN A 75 2.47 1.27 -11.46
C GLN A 75 3.84 1.55 -10.80
N THR A 76 4.89 0.98 -11.38
CA THR A 76 6.28 1.34 -11.06
C THR A 76 6.51 2.84 -11.31
N SER A 77 7.20 3.48 -10.36
CA SER A 77 7.40 4.92 -10.27
C SER A 77 6.11 5.73 -10.18
N GLY A 78 5.01 5.08 -9.77
CA GLY A 78 3.72 5.69 -9.50
C GLY A 78 3.58 6.14 -8.05
N HIS A 79 2.38 6.63 -7.71
CA HIS A 79 2.09 7.25 -6.42
C HIS A 79 2.31 6.33 -5.20
N VAL A 80 2.13 5.01 -5.37
CA VAL A 80 2.26 4.01 -4.30
C VAL A 80 3.59 3.25 -4.36
N ASP A 81 4.53 3.72 -5.18
CA ASP A 81 5.88 3.16 -5.27
C ASP A 81 6.86 3.97 -4.40
N PHE A 82 7.02 3.55 -3.14
CA PHE A 82 7.84 4.25 -2.15
C PHE A 82 9.31 3.83 -2.14
N ARG A 83 9.78 3.15 -3.18
CA ARG A 83 11.20 2.79 -3.30
C ARG A 83 12.05 4.06 -3.46
N PRO A 84 13.19 4.18 -2.76
CA PRO A 84 14.07 5.32 -2.94
C PRO A 84 14.65 5.36 -4.37
N ALA A 85 15.05 6.54 -4.84
CA ALA A 85 15.69 6.68 -6.14
C ALA A 85 16.99 5.86 -6.28
N THR A 86 17.62 5.55 -5.15
CA THR A 86 18.81 4.69 -5.03
C THR A 86 18.50 3.19 -4.99
N ALA A 87 17.23 2.79 -5.00
CA ALA A 87 16.83 1.39 -4.97
C ALA A 87 17.41 0.64 -6.18
N VAL A 88 17.95 -0.54 -5.91
CA VAL A 88 18.39 -1.46 -6.96
C VAL A 88 17.18 -2.17 -7.59
N PRO A 89 17.26 -2.57 -8.87
CA PRO A 89 16.24 -3.39 -9.49
C PRO A 89 15.98 -4.67 -8.69
N ALA A 90 14.71 -5.05 -8.58
CA ALA A 90 14.31 -6.30 -7.91
C ALA A 90 14.83 -7.55 -8.65
N GLU A 91 14.99 -7.46 -9.97
CA GLU A 91 15.53 -8.53 -10.81
C GLU A 91 17.07 -8.53 -10.75
N PRO A 92 17.72 -9.65 -10.34
CA PRO A 92 19.17 -9.75 -10.37
C PRO A 92 19.73 -9.52 -11.79
N GLY A 93 20.79 -8.72 -11.90
CA GLY A 93 21.46 -8.43 -13.17
C GLY A 93 20.82 -7.33 -14.04
N ARG A 94 19.73 -6.71 -13.60
CA ARG A 94 19.21 -5.49 -14.22
C ARG A 94 20.10 -4.30 -13.91
N ILE A 95 20.31 -3.44 -14.89
CA ILE A 95 21.02 -2.17 -14.68
C ILE A 95 20.20 -1.22 -13.80
N LEU A 96 20.91 -0.38 -13.05
CA LEU A 96 20.29 0.59 -12.14
C LEU A 96 19.49 1.64 -12.94
N SER A 97 18.44 2.19 -12.34
CA SER A 97 17.56 3.20 -12.95
C SER A 97 18.35 4.43 -13.43
N HIS A 98 19.32 4.91 -12.65
CA HIS A 98 20.21 6.02 -13.03
C HIS A 98 21.21 5.64 -14.13
N GLN A 99 21.64 4.38 -14.21
CA GLN A 99 22.47 3.90 -15.32
C GLN A 99 21.67 3.87 -16.62
N LEU A 100 20.41 3.39 -16.58
CA LEU A 100 19.48 3.41 -17.71
C LEU A 100 19.26 4.84 -18.23
N GLN A 101 19.27 5.84 -17.33
CA GLN A 101 19.15 7.25 -17.69
C GLN A 101 20.32 7.79 -18.53
N ARG A 102 21.52 7.19 -18.44
CA ARG A 102 22.70 7.57 -19.23
C ARG A 102 22.67 7.01 -20.66
N ILE A 103 21.83 6.01 -20.91
CA ILE A 103 21.69 5.39 -22.24
C ILE A 103 20.71 6.21 -23.10
N PRO A 104 21.07 6.55 -24.36
CA PRO A 104 20.18 7.25 -25.27
C PRO A 104 18.84 6.52 -25.40
N ARG A 105 17.72 7.26 -25.40
CA ARG A 105 16.36 6.68 -25.41
C ARG A 105 16.16 5.60 -26.49
N ARG A 106 16.77 5.77 -27.67
CA ARG A 106 16.73 4.80 -28.78
C ARG A 106 17.27 3.40 -28.43
N TRP A 107 18.17 3.30 -27.47
CA TRP A 107 18.84 2.05 -27.07
C TRP A 107 18.30 1.42 -25.78
N ARG A 108 17.39 2.09 -25.08
CA ARG A 108 16.84 1.57 -23.81
C ARG A 108 15.99 0.33 -23.98
N ARG A 109 15.34 0.18 -25.14
CA ARG A 109 14.48 -0.97 -25.44
C ARG A 109 15.26 -2.29 -25.51
N ALA A 110 16.54 -2.24 -25.89
CA ALA A 110 17.43 -3.39 -25.94
C ALA A 110 17.79 -3.95 -24.56
N GLN A 111 17.49 -3.21 -23.48
CA GLN A 111 17.76 -3.62 -22.10
C GLN A 111 16.51 -4.13 -21.38
N ARG A 112 15.36 -4.17 -22.07
CA ARG A 112 14.18 -4.89 -21.58
C ARG A 112 14.46 -6.38 -21.67
N PRO A 113 14.08 -7.18 -20.66
CA PRO A 113 14.30 -8.60 -20.72
C PRO A 113 13.32 -9.19 -21.75
N ALA A 114 13.67 -10.34 -22.33
CA ALA A 114 12.66 -11.18 -22.94
C ALA A 114 11.60 -11.48 -21.87
N ALA A 115 10.31 -11.37 -22.21
CA ALA A 115 9.24 -11.62 -21.26
C ALA A 115 9.33 -13.08 -20.77
N THR A 116 9.84 -13.29 -19.56
CA THR A 116 9.72 -14.58 -18.89
C THR A 116 8.25 -14.74 -18.52
N ARG A 117 7.56 -15.68 -19.19
CA ARG A 117 6.23 -16.13 -18.76
C ARG A 117 6.37 -16.59 -17.31
N SER A 118 5.68 -15.93 -16.37
CA SER A 118 5.57 -16.51 -15.03
C SER A 118 4.76 -17.81 -15.14
N PRO A 119 5.05 -18.83 -14.32
CA PRO A 119 4.16 -19.98 -14.23
C PRO A 119 2.82 -19.45 -13.73
N ARG A 120 1.74 -19.78 -14.43
CA ARG A 120 0.36 -19.48 -13.99
C ARG A 120 0.22 -19.94 -12.54
N GLN A 121 0.09 -19.01 -11.60
CA GLN A 121 -0.44 -19.34 -10.29
C GLN A 121 -1.93 -19.59 -10.46
N SER A 122 -2.31 -20.86 -10.45
CA SER A 122 -3.71 -21.29 -10.42
C SER A 122 -4.32 -20.84 -9.09
N PHE A 123 -4.96 -19.68 -9.07
CA PHE A 123 -5.85 -19.30 -7.98
C PHE A 123 -7.12 -20.17 -8.07
N CYS A 124 -7.13 -21.26 -7.30
CA CYS A 124 -8.34 -22.05 -7.06
C CYS A 124 -9.22 -21.29 -6.07
N TRP A 125 -10.22 -20.55 -6.58
CA TRP A 125 -11.27 -19.98 -5.75
C TRP A 125 -12.15 -21.10 -5.19
N SER A 126 -11.86 -21.52 -3.96
CA SER A 126 -12.81 -22.29 -3.15
C SER A 126 -13.93 -21.35 -2.70
N ARG A 127 -15.09 -21.44 -3.37
CA ARG A 127 -16.34 -20.85 -2.85
C ARG A 127 -16.67 -21.51 -1.52
N LYS A 128 -16.82 -20.71 -0.47
CA LYS A 128 -17.76 -20.97 0.64
C LYS A 128 -18.59 -19.72 0.83
#